data_AF-A0A357MXM3-F1
#
_entry.id   AF-A0A357MXM3-F1
#
_cell.length_a   1.000
_cell.length_b   1.000
_cell.length_c   1.000
_cell.angle_alpha   90.00
_cell.angle_beta   90.00
_cell.angle_gamma   90.00
#
_symmetry.space_group_name_H-M   'P 1'
#
loop_
_entity.id
_entity.type
_entity.pdbx_description
1 polymer ?
#
loop_
_entity_poly.entity_id
_entity_poly.type
_entity_poly.pdbx_seq_one_letter_code
_entity_poly.pdbx_strand_id
1 'polypeptide(L)'
;LQAAGQGPARVAARERQRVLQARALLDARFGEEWPLERLAREVGLGEKRLQAGFRALVGTSVHGHLREVRLQAAGRMLHGGHSVTDTALAVGFSSLSHFSKAFRTQMGCTPRAWQRGEGAGPESGSDPF
;
A
#
# COMPACT_ATOMS: atom_id res chain seq x y z
N LEU A 1 -1.36 -34.36 32.22
CA LEU A 1 -0.43 -34.30 31.07
C LEU A 1 -1.26 -34.36 29.79
N GLN A 2 -1.56 -33.22 29.17
CA GLN A 2 -2.16 -33.16 27.83
C GLN A 2 -1.32 -32.24 26.96
N ALA A 3 -0.47 -32.84 26.14
CA ALA A 3 0.28 -32.19 25.08
C ALA A 3 -0.07 -32.92 23.78
N ALA A 4 -1.10 -32.46 23.07
CA ALA A 4 -1.42 -32.98 21.74
C ALA A 4 -2.25 -31.95 20.95
N GLY A 5 -1.73 -31.47 19.82
CA GLY A 5 -2.57 -30.93 18.74
C GLY A 5 -2.39 -29.48 18.26
N GLN A 6 -1.39 -28.70 18.71
CA GLN A 6 -1.28 -27.27 18.37
C GLN A 6 -0.37 -26.92 17.16
N GLY A 7 -0.27 -27.79 16.15
CA GLY A 7 0.77 -27.71 15.11
C GLY A 7 0.50 -26.71 13.96
N PRO A 8 0.36 -27.17 12.71
CA PRO A 8 0.44 -26.31 11.51
C PRO A 8 -0.64 -25.22 11.41
N ALA A 9 -1.87 -25.48 11.90
CA ALA A 9 -2.96 -24.50 11.86
C ALA A 9 -2.66 -23.26 12.73
N ARG A 10 -2.02 -23.44 13.90
CA ARG A 10 -1.64 -22.33 14.79
C ARG A 10 -0.51 -21.49 14.18
N VAL A 11 0.42 -22.13 13.47
CA VAL A 11 1.49 -21.43 12.72
C VAL A 11 0.91 -20.62 11.57
N ALA A 12 -0.01 -21.19 10.79
CA ALA A 12 -0.69 -20.49 9.70
C ALA A 12 -1.51 -19.29 10.20
N ALA A 13 -2.24 -19.43 11.31
CA ALA A 13 -2.97 -18.33 11.93
C ALA A 13 -2.04 -17.18 12.39
N ARG A 14 -0.88 -17.51 12.98
CA ARG A 14 0.12 -16.51 13.38
C ARG A 14 0.73 -15.80 12.18
N GLU A 15 1.03 -16.52 11.11
CA GLU A 15 1.57 -15.92 9.88
C GLU A 15 0.55 -14.95 9.26
N ARG A 16 -0.73 -15.36 9.17
CA ARG A 16 -1.83 -14.48 8.72
C ARG A 16 -1.91 -13.22 9.57
N GLN A 17 -1.85 -13.34 10.90
CA GLN A 17 -1.88 -12.19 11.80
C GLN A 17 -0.72 -11.22 11.56
N ARG A 18 0.50 -11.75 11.35
CA ARG A 18 1.70 -10.93 11.07
C ARG A 18 1.61 -10.22 9.72
N VAL A 19 1.02 -10.85 8.71
CA VAL A 19 0.76 -10.20 7.42
C VAL A 19 -0.26 -9.05 7.57
N LEU A 20 -1.33 -9.26 8.34
CA LEU A 20 -2.31 -8.20 8.61
C LEU A 20 -1.71 -7.06 9.42
N GLN A 21 -0.82 -7.36 10.37
CA GLN A 21 -0.04 -6.35 11.10
C GLN A 21 0.86 -5.55 10.15
N ALA A 22 1.52 -6.22 9.19
CA ALA A 22 2.35 -5.54 8.19
C ALA A 22 1.51 -4.57 7.34
N ARG A 23 0.32 -4.99 6.90
CA ARG A 23 -0.63 -4.12 6.19
C ARG A 23 -1.02 -2.92 7.03
N ALA A 24 -1.38 -3.13 8.29
CA ALA A 24 -1.76 -2.04 9.21
C ALA A 24 -0.62 -1.03 9.43
N LEU A 25 0.64 -1.48 9.51
CA LEU A 25 1.81 -0.60 9.60
C LEU A 25 1.96 0.26 8.34
N LEU A 26 1.81 -0.34 7.16
CA LEU A 26 1.85 0.41 5.90
C LEU A 26 0.72 1.43 5.82
N ASP A 27 -0.50 1.04 6.20
CA ASP A 27 -1.67 1.93 6.17
C ASP A 27 -1.51 3.13 7.12
N ALA A 28 -0.98 2.91 8.32
CA ALA A 28 -0.83 3.94 9.34
C ALA A 28 0.40 4.84 9.13
N ARG A 29 1.47 4.31 8.55
CA ARG A 29 2.80 4.95 8.48
C ARG A 29 3.37 4.97 7.06
N PHE A 30 2.51 5.09 6.05
CA PHE A 30 2.89 5.01 4.63
C PHE A 30 3.96 6.04 4.22
N GLY A 31 4.05 7.18 4.89
CA GLY A 31 5.04 8.23 4.60
C GLY A 31 6.48 7.83 4.93
N GLU A 32 6.68 6.82 5.77
CA GLU A 32 8.01 6.34 6.13
C GLU A 32 8.62 5.45 5.04
N GLU A 33 9.95 5.28 5.12
CA GLU A 33 10.65 4.28 4.34
C GLU A 33 10.38 2.88 4.88
N TRP A 34 9.82 2.03 4.01
CA TRP A 34 9.54 0.63 4.30
C TRP A 34 10.33 -0.31 3.37
N PRO A 35 11.66 -0.47 3.58
CA PRO A 35 12.38 -1.60 3.03
C PRO A 35 11.70 -2.90 3.45
N LEU A 36 11.66 -3.90 2.56
CA LEU A 36 10.99 -5.16 2.84
C LEU A 36 11.57 -5.86 4.08
N GLU A 37 12.89 -5.82 4.25
CA GLU A 37 13.60 -6.30 5.43
C GLU A 37 13.12 -5.65 6.73
N ARG A 38 12.98 -4.31 6.74
CA ARG A 38 12.49 -3.57 7.92
C ARG A 38 11.09 -4.05 8.29
N LEU A 39 10.17 -4.09 7.32
CA LEU A 39 8.79 -4.51 7.56
C LEU A 39 8.72 -5.96 8.06
N ALA A 40 9.51 -6.86 7.45
CA ALA A 40 9.60 -8.26 7.83
C ALA A 40 10.08 -8.42 9.28
N ARG A 41 11.10 -7.65 9.68
CA ARG A 41 11.61 -7.61 11.06
C ARG A 41 10.55 -7.10 12.05
N GLU A 42 9.84 -6.01 11.73
CA GLU A 42 8.80 -5.42 12.60
C GLU A 42 7.67 -6.41 12.92
N VAL A 43 7.31 -7.28 11.97
CA VAL A 43 6.23 -8.27 12.16
C VAL A 43 6.76 -9.67 12.51
N GLY A 44 8.07 -9.87 12.60
CA GLY A 44 8.70 -11.15 12.92
C GLY A 44 8.48 -12.23 11.86
N LEU A 45 8.49 -11.86 10.57
CA LEU A 45 8.49 -12.80 9.43
C LEU A 45 9.79 -12.72 8.65
N GLY A 46 10.11 -13.78 7.91
CA GLY A 46 11.12 -13.68 6.84
C GLY A 46 10.52 -13.02 5.60
N GLU A 47 11.31 -12.24 4.86
CA GLU A 47 10.85 -11.46 3.70
C GLU A 47 10.07 -12.28 2.66
N LYS A 48 10.55 -13.50 2.35
CA LYS A 48 9.86 -14.41 1.40
C LYS A 48 8.47 -14.80 1.89
N ARG A 49 8.33 -15.10 3.20
CA ARG A 49 7.04 -15.49 3.80
C ARG A 49 6.11 -14.28 3.87
N LEU A 50 6.65 -13.11 4.23
CA LEU A 50 5.89 -11.87 4.21
C LEU A 50 5.36 -11.59 2.80
N GLN A 51 6.19 -11.58 1.76
CA GLN A 51 5.72 -11.32 0.39
C GLN A 51 4.69 -12.36 -0.09
N ALA A 52 4.95 -13.65 0.12
CA ALA A 52 4.03 -14.70 -0.29
C ALA A 52 2.68 -14.58 0.44
N GLY A 53 2.71 -14.44 1.76
CA GLY A 53 1.52 -14.29 2.59
C GLY A 53 0.77 -12.99 2.30
N PHE A 54 1.49 -11.88 2.07
CA PHE A 54 0.90 -10.58 1.74
C PHE A 54 0.18 -10.65 0.38
N ARG A 55 0.80 -11.23 -0.64
CA ARG A 55 0.13 -11.42 -1.94
C ARG A 55 -1.08 -12.34 -1.84
N ALA A 56 -1.00 -13.42 -1.06
CA ALA A 56 -2.11 -14.34 -0.87
C ALA A 56 -3.29 -13.72 -0.10
N LEU A 57 -3.03 -12.84 0.89
CA LEU A 57 -4.06 -12.28 1.77
C LEU A 57 -4.56 -10.91 1.34
N VAL A 58 -3.71 -10.07 0.74
CA VAL A 58 -4.02 -8.68 0.36
C VAL A 58 -4.22 -8.55 -1.16
N GLY A 59 -3.79 -9.54 -1.94
CA GLY A 59 -3.97 -9.55 -3.40
C GLY A 59 -2.89 -8.81 -4.19
N THR A 60 -1.96 -8.13 -3.52
CA THR A 60 -0.85 -7.39 -4.15
C THR A 60 0.46 -7.61 -3.41
N SER A 61 1.57 -7.13 -3.97
CA SER A 61 2.86 -7.13 -3.26
C SER A 61 2.90 -6.06 -2.17
N VAL A 62 3.78 -6.22 -1.18
CA VAL A 62 4.03 -5.20 -0.14
C VAL A 62 4.27 -3.80 -0.74
N HIS A 63 5.13 -3.71 -1.76
CA HIS A 63 5.43 -2.44 -2.43
C HIS A 63 4.24 -1.91 -3.26
N GLY A 64 3.43 -2.81 -3.82
CA GLY A 64 2.21 -2.44 -4.54
C GLY A 64 1.20 -1.80 -3.60
N HIS A 65 0.95 -2.42 -2.45
CA HIS A 65 0.07 -1.88 -1.40
C HIS A 65 0.55 -0.54 -0.87
N LEU A 66 1.84 -0.44 -0.51
CA LEU A 66 2.40 0.83 -0.04
C LEU A 66 2.25 1.95 -1.09
N ARG A 67 2.51 1.65 -2.35
CA ARG A 67 2.31 2.60 -3.45
C ARG A 67 0.85 3.02 -3.56
N GLU A 68 -0.07 2.08 -3.47
CA GLU A 68 -1.51 2.35 -3.53
C GLU A 68 -1.94 3.33 -2.43
N VAL A 69 -1.62 3.02 -1.17
CA VAL A 69 -1.94 3.86 -0.02
C VAL A 69 -1.35 5.27 -0.17
N ARG A 70 -0.09 5.38 -0.61
CA ARG A 70 0.57 6.67 -0.85
C ARG A 70 -0.13 7.49 -1.93
N LEU A 71 -0.52 6.86 -3.03
CA LEU A 71 -1.18 7.56 -4.14
C LEU A 71 -2.62 7.96 -3.80
N GLN A 72 -3.33 7.15 -3.00
CA GLN A 72 -4.63 7.54 -2.46
C GLN A 72 -4.51 8.74 -1.51
N ALA A 73 -3.49 8.77 -0.65
CA ALA A 73 -3.20 9.93 0.20
C ALA A 73 -2.86 11.17 -0.64
N ALA A 74 -2.04 11.00 -1.68
CA ALA A 74 -1.70 12.08 -2.60
C ALA A 74 -2.93 12.65 -3.29
N GLY A 75 -3.87 11.80 -3.72
CA GLY A 75 -5.12 12.23 -4.35
C GLY A 75 -5.97 13.12 -3.43
N ARG A 76 -5.97 12.84 -2.12
CA ARG A 76 -6.65 13.69 -1.12
C ARG A 76 -5.94 15.02 -0.93
N MET A 77 -4.62 15.02 -0.86
CA MET A 77 -3.82 16.25 -0.72
C MET A 77 -3.99 17.18 -1.94
N LEU A 78 -3.97 16.62 -3.15
CA LEU A 78 -4.15 17.40 -4.37
C LEU A 78 -5.55 18.04 -4.43
N HIS A 79 -6.60 17.33 -4.05
CA HIS A 79 -7.94 17.91 -3.90
C HIS A 79 -8.00 19.02 -2.84
N GLY A 80 -7.18 18.91 -1.78
CA GLY A 80 -7.01 19.95 -0.77
C GLY A 80 -6.19 21.16 -1.23
N GLY A 81 -5.75 21.21 -2.49
CA GLY A 81 -5.02 22.35 -3.06
C GLY A 81 -3.51 22.32 -2.84
N HIS A 82 -2.95 21.25 -2.25
CA HIS A 82 -1.50 21.12 -2.09
C HIS A 82 -0.79 21.07 -3.45
N SER A 83 0.44 21.60 -3.51
CA SER A 83 1.25 21.53 -4.72
C SER A 83 1.60 20.08 -5.06
N VAL A 84 1.79 19.79 -6.35
CA VAL A 84 2.17 18.45 -6.81
C VAL A 84 3.52 18.02 -6.21
N THR A 85 4.47 18.95 -6.12
CA THR A 85 5.80 18.70 -5.57
C THR A 85 5.74 18.37 -4.08
N ASP A 86 5.05 19.20 -3.29
CA ASP A 86 4.94 18.97 -1.84
C ASP A 86 4.18 17.68 -1.54
N THR A 87 3.14 17.40 -2.33
CA THR A 87 2.39 16.16 -2.21
C THR A 87 3.28 14.94 -2.45
N ALA A 88 4.07 14.93 -3.53
CA ALA A 88 4.95 13.82 -3.85
C ALA A 88 5.95 13.52 -2.72
N LEU A 89 6.57 14.57 -2.17
CA LEU A 89 7.50 14.45 -1.04
C LEU A 89 6.81 13.97 0.23
N ALA A 90 5.65 14.55 0.57
CA ALA A 90 4.90 14.21 1.78
C ALA A 90 4.42 12.76 1.80
N VAL A 91 4.05 12.19 0.65
CA VAL A 91 3.64 10.78 0.56
C VAL A 91 4.82 9.82 0.34
N GLY A 92 6.06 10.30 0.40
CA GLY A 92 7.27 9.46 0.43
C GLY A 92 7.81 9.05 -0.94
N PHE A 93 7.59 9.85 -2.00
CA PHE A 93 8.28 9.70 -3.28
C PHE A 93 9.50 10.61 -3.35
N SER A 94 10.66 10.04 -3.67
CA SER A 94 11.92 10.79 -3.83
C SER A 94 12.07 11.47 -5.21
N SER A 95 11.14 11.24 -6.14
CA SER A 95 11.19 11.80 -7.50
C SER A 95 9.80 12.13 -8.03
N LEU A 96 9.64 13.36 -8.50
CA LEU A 96 8.40 13.86 -9.10
C LEU A 96 8.02 13.09 -10.38
N SER A 97 9.01 12.66 -11.18
CA SER A 97 8.78 11.89 -12.41
C SER A 97 8.23 10.50 -12.09
N HIS A 98 8.80 9.83 -11.08
CA HIS A 98 8.31 8.52 -10.64
C HIS A 98 6.91 8.65 -10.03
N PHE A 99 6.68 9.66 -9.18
CA PHE A 99 5.37 9.97 -8.63
C PHE A 99 4.33 10.19 -9.73
N SER A 100 4.60 11.09 -10.69
CA SER A 100 3.63 11.44 -11.74
C SER A 100 3.27 10.25 -12.61
N LYS A 101 4.25 9.40 -12.96
CA LYS A 101 4.00 8.17 -13.70
C LYS A 101 3.13 7.20 -12.90
N ALA A 102 3.48 6.94 -11.65
CA ALA A 102 2.75 6.03 -10.78
C ALA A 102 1.31 6.52 -10.50
N PHE A 103 1.15 7.82 -10.22
CA PHE A 103 -0.14 8.46 -10.00
C PHE A 103 -1.04 8.31 -11.22
N ARG A 104 -0.53 8.60 -12.43
CA ARG A 104 -1.31 8.43 -13.66
C ARG A 104 -1.70 6.98 -13.92
N THR A 105 -0.79 6.04 -13.67
CA THR A 105 -1.09 4.61 -13.83
C THR A 105 -2.23 4.17 -12.89
N GLN A 106 -2.28 4.70 -11.67
CA GLN A 106 -3.28 4.28 -10.68
C GLN A 106 -4.59 5.06 -10.75
N MET A 107 -4.53 6.37 -11.00
CA MET A 107 -5.66 7.29 -10.91
C MET A 107 -6.22 7.67 -12.29
N GLY A 108 -5.66 7.13 -13.38
CA GLY A 108 -6.11 7.36 -14.76
C GLY A 108 -5.70 8.70 -15.37
N CYS A 109 -5.27 9.68 -14.57
CA CYS A 109 -4.90 11.02 -15.06
C CYS A 109 -3.66 11.59 -14.34
N THR A 110 -3.14 12.72 -14.82
CA THR A 110 -1.96 13.36 -14.19
C THR A 110 -2.32 13.99 -12.84
N PRO A 111 -1.36 14.13 -11.90
CA PRO A 111 -1.59 14.83 -10.63
C PRO A 111 -2.18 16.24 -10.79
N ARG A 112 -1.75 16.97 -11.83
CA ARG A 112 -2.22 18.35 -12.09
C ARG A 112 -3.65 18.37 -12.63
N ALA A 113 -4.01 17.41 -13.49
CA ALA A 113 -5.40 17.26 -13.95
C ALA A 113 -6.32 16.88 -12.77
N TRP A 114 -5.88 15.93 -11.94
CA TRP A 114 -6.56 15.54 -10.72
C TRP A 114 -6.77 16.73 -9.77
N GLN A 115 -5.75 17.56 -9.56
CA GLN A 115 -5.85 18.79 -8.75
C GLN A 115 -6.88 19.80 -9.30
N ARG A 116 -7.05 19.87 -10.61
CA ARG A 116 -8.01 20.78 -11.27
C ARG A 116 -9.44 20.25 -11.29
N GLY A 117 -9.69 19.04 -10.78
CA GLY A 117 -10.98 18.36 -10.92
C GLY A 117 -11.25 17.86 -12.35
N GLU A 118 -10.22 17.81 -13.20
CA GLU A 118 -10.27 17.32 -14.58
C GLU A 118 -9.90 15.83 -14.67
N GLY A 119 -9.54 15.24 -13.53
CA GLY A 119 -9.43 13.81 -13.41
C GLY A 119 -10.82 13.21 -13.41
N ALA A 120 -11.17 12.51 -14.49
CA ALA A 120 -12.19 11.49 -14.43
C ALA A 120 -11.90 10.65 -13.18
N GLY A 121 -12.82 10.64 -12.22
CA GLY A 121 -12.87 9.50 -11.30
C GLY A 121 -13.04 8.22 -12.12
N PRO A 122 -13.14 7.03 -11.51
CA PRO A 122 -13.83 5.94 -12.19
C PRO A 122 -15.28 6.39 -12.45
N GLU A 123 -15.52 7.10 -13.55
CA GLU A 123 -16.82 7.67 -13.87
C GLU A 123 -17.66 6.55 -14.47
N SER A 124 -18.79 6.27 -13.80
CA SER A 124 -20.04 5.83 -14.41
C SER A 124 -19.89 4.99 -15.68
N GLY A 125 -19.72 3.68 -15.53
CA GLY A 125 -19.68 2.79 -16.66
C GLY A 125 -19.38 1.36 -16.28
N SER A 126 -20.38 0.68 -15.73
CA SER A 126 -20.44 -0.76 -15.46
C SER A 126 -19.91 -1.18 -14.08
N ASP A 127 -20.84 -1.32 -13.13
CA ASP A 127 -20.94 -2.60 -12.41
C ASP A 127 -21.07 -3.69 -13.49
N PRO A 128 -20.06 -4.56 -13.64
CA PRO A 128 -20.35 -5.98 -13.51
C PRO A 128 -19.17 -6.70 -12.83
N PHE A 129 -19.49 -7.27 -11.67
CA PHE A 129 -18.75 -8.23 -10.84
C PHE A 129 -17.83 -7.65 -9.76
#